data_AF-A0A1G8Q2C2-F1
#
_entry.id   AF-A0A1G8Q2C2-F1
#
_cell.length_a   1.000
_cell.length_b   1.000
_cell.length_c   1.000
_cell.angle_alpha   90.00
_cell.angle_beta   90.00
_cell.angle_gamma   90.00
#
_symmetry.space_group_name_H-M   'P 1'
#
loop_
_entity.id
_entity.type
_entity.pdbx_description
1 polymer ?
#
loop_
_entity_poly.entity_id
_entity_poly.type
_entity_poly.pdbx_seq_one_letter_code
_entity_poly.pdbx_strand_id
1 'polypeptide(L)'
;MGQAKEIRVAPIAKKDADALIIRLHYSHKTVNNAFLALGVFLNGRLEGAMTFGPSMDKSNILGLVRDTAWNGFLELNRLAFSEALPRNSESRALSIALRMIRKHYPHIEWVISFAD
;
A
#
# COMPACT_ATOMS: atom_id res chain seq x y z
N MET A 1 -22.43 -3.20 -12.86
CA MET A 1 -21.08 -3.61 -12.39
C MET A 1 -20.59 -2.55 -11.39
N GLY A 2 -19.88 -2.92 -10.32
CA GLY A 2 -19.48 -1.96 -9.28
C GLY A 2 -18.39 -0.99 -9.74
N GLN A 3 -18.54 0.30 -9.43
CA GLN A 3 -17.65 1.40 -9.83
C GLN A 3 -16.18 1.20 -9.42
N ALA A 4 -15.91 0.48 -8.32
CA ALA A 4 -14.54 0.15 -7.91
C ALA A 4 -13.74 -0.62 -8.99
N LYS A 5 -14.38 -1.31 -9.93
CA LYS A 5 -13.68 -2.01 -11.02
C LYS A 5 -12.96 -1.07 -11.98
N GLU A 6 -13.33 0.22 -12.01
CA GLU A 6 -12.72 1.27 -12.84
C GLU A 6 -11.39 1.77 -12.27
N ILE A 7 -11.08 1.42 -11.02
CA ILE A 7 -9.83 1.81 -10.38
C ILE A 7 -8.65 1.13 -11.06
N ARG A 8 -7.65 1.95 -11.39
CA ARG A 8 -6.33 1.51 -11.84
C ARG A 8 -5.33 1.71 -10.72
N VAL A 9 -4.55 0.70 -10.40
CA VAL A 9 -3.40 0.80 -9.49
C VAL A 9 -2.11 0.76 -10.31
N ALA A 10 -1.18 1.66 -10.03
CA ALA A 10 0.10 1.72 -10.73
C ALA A 10 1.21 2.29 -9.84
N PRO A 11 2.50 1.97 -10.11
CA PRO A 11 3.61 2.62 -9.42
C PRO A 11 3.60 4.13 -9.66
N ILE A 12 3.92 4.90 -8.62
CA ILE A 12 4.11 6.35 -8.67
C ILE A 12 5.42 6.73 -7.98
N ALA A 13 5.90 7.95 -8.20
CA ALA A 13 7.06 8.42 -7.46
C ALA A 13 6.71 8.59 -5.97
N LYS A 14 7.65 8.27 -5.08
CA LYS A 14 7.44 8.38 -3.62
C LYS A 14 6.97 9.77 -3.22
N LYS A 15 7.52 10.83 -3.83
CA LYS A 15 7.12 12.22 -3.58
C LYS A 15 5.62 12.48 -3.84
N ASP A 16 5.03 11.83 -4.83
CA ASP A 16 3.63 12.04 -5.20
C ASP A 16 2.72 11.29 -4.21
N ALA A 17 3.15 10.11 -3.76
CA ALA A 17 2.48 9.37 -2.68
C ALA A 17 2.55 10.14 -1.36
N ASP A 18 3.73 10.65 -0.99
CA ASP A 18 3.97 11.42 0.22
C ASP A 18 3.09 12.68 0.26
N ALA A 19 3.03 13.44 -0.84
CA ALA A 19 2.17 14.62 -0.95
C ALA A 19 0.68 14.28 -0.76
N LEU A 20 0.22 13.15 -1.33
CA LEU A 20 -1.15 12.71 -1.17
C LEU A 20 -1.45 12.21 0.25
N ILE A 21 -0.53 11.47 0.87
CA ILE A 21 -0.64 10.97 2.25
C ILE A 21 -0.72 12.14 3.22
N ILE A 22 0.13 13.15 3.08
CA ILE A 22 0.08 14.35 3.94
C ILE A 22 -1.28 15.05 3.82
N ARG A 23 -1.86 15.07 2.62
CA ARG A 23 -3.16 15.73 2.38
C ARG A 23 -4.36 14.93 2.90
N LEU A 24 -4.35 13.60 2.76
CA LEU A 24 -5.54 12.76 2.93
C LEU A 24 -5.50 11.84 4.14
N HIS A 25 -4.31 11.39 4.58
CA HIS A 25 -4.21 10.48 5.71
C HIS A 25 -4.45 11.23 7.02
N TYR A 26 -5.23 10.64 7.93
CA TYR A 26 -5.60 11.27 9.20
C TYR A 26 -4.37 11.67 10.05
N SER A 27 -3.24 10.97 9.91
CA SER A 27 -2.00 11.25 10.65
C SER A 27 -1.16 12.39 10.05
N HIS A 28 -1.40 12.77 8.79
CA HIS A 28 -0.60 13.72 8.01
C HIS A 28 0.92 13.41 7.97
N LYS A 29 1.32 12.18 8.32
CA LYS A 29 2.72 11.75 8.43
C LYS A 29 3.05 10.70 7.38
N THR A 30 4.21 10.85 6.76
CA THR A 30 4.76 9.85 5.84
C THR A 30 5.67 8.87 6.59
N VAL A 31 6.22 7.89 5.87
CA VAL A 31 7.31 7.04 6.34
C VAL A 31 8.53 7.18 5.43
N ASN A 32 9.71 7.01 5.99
CA ASN A 32 10.98 7.15 5.27
C ASN A 32 11.44 5.84 4.61
N ASN A 33 11.05 4.69 5.15
CA ASN A 33 11.50 3.36 4.74
C ASN A 33 10.63 2.70 3.66
N ALA A 34 9.57 3.37 3.17
CA ALA A 34 8.80 2.86 2.05
C ALA A 34 9.65 2.79 0.77
N PHE A 35 9.71 1.61 0.14
CA PHE A 35 10.40 1.40 -1.13
C PHE A 35 9.45 1.22 -2.32
N LEU A 36 8.19 0.88 -2.06
CA LEU A 36 7.16 0.73 -3.09
C LEU A 36 6.02 1.73 -2.82
N ALA A 37 5.78 2.62 -3.77
CA ALA A 37 4.65 3.55 -3.73
C ALA A 37 3.70 3.23 -4.90
N LEU A 38 2.45 2.96 -4.58
CA LEU A 38 1.39 2.70 -5.55
C LEU A 38 0.32 3.79 -5.47
N GLY A 39 -0.02 4.35 -6.61
CA GLY A 39 -1.14 5.27 -6.78
C GLY A 39 -2.41 4.53 -7.16
N VAL A 40 -3.53 5.04 -6.67
CA VAL A 40 -4.90 4.58 -6.95
C VAL A 40 -5.57 5.65 -7.81
N PHE A 41 -5.85 5.29 -9.05
CA PHE A 41 -6.37 6.21 -10.05
C PHE A 41 -7.83 5.92 -10.38
N LEU A 42 -8.63 6.98 -10.45
CA LEU A 42 -10.00 6.95 -10.94
C LEU A 42 -10.17 8.08 -11.96
N ASN A 43 -10.67 7.77 -13.16
CA ASN A 43 -10.86 8.74 -14.24
C ASN A 43 -9.60 9.57 -14.55
N GLY A 44 -8.43 8.91 -14.53
CA GLY A 44 -7.13 9.53 -14.81
C GLY A 44 -6.54 10.37 -13.66
N ARG A 45 -7.28 10.58 -12.56
CA ARG A 45 -6.81 11.34 -11.40
C ARG A 45 -6.24 10.44 -10.33
N LEU A 46 -5.20 10.92 -9.64
CA LEU A 46 -4.62 10.25 -8.48
C LEU A 46 -5.49 10.55 -7.24
N GLU A 47 -6.26 9.56 -6.81
CA GLU A 47 -7.26 9.70 -5.75
C GLU A 47 -6.90 8.88 -4.50
N GLY A 48 -5.87 8.04 -4.56
CA GLY A 48 -5.34 7.36 -3.38
C GLY A 48 -3.89 6.94 -3.53
N ALA A 49 -3.26 6.59 -2.41
CA ALA A 49 -1.88 6.14 -2.34
C ALA A 49 -1.72 5.02 -1.31
N MET A 50 -0.84 4.07 -1.64
CA MET A 50 -0.44 2.97 -0.77
C MET A 50 1.08 2.88 -0.78
N THR A 51 1.71 2.84 0.38
CA THR A 51 3.17 2.68 0.49
C THR A 51 3.53 1.42 1.22
N PHE A 52 4.51 0.68 0.70
CA PHE A 52 5.02 -0.56 1.29
C PHE A 52 6.52 -0.47 1.53
N GLY A 53 6.96 -1.10 2.60
CA GLY A 53 8.35 -1.09 3.06
C GLY A 53 8.60 -2.16 4.13
N PRO A 54 9.84 -2.35 4.59
CA PRO A 54 10.09 -3.18 5.76
C PRO A 54 9.44 -2.56 7.00
N SER A 55 9.08 -3.39 7.99
CA SER A 55 8.70 -2.86 9.31
C SER A 55 9.89 -2.14 9.96
N MET A 56 9.59 -1.06 10.70
CA MET A 56 10.62 -0.30 11.43
C MET A 56 11.31 -1.16 12.49
N ASP A 57 10.52 -1.92 13.27
CA ASP A 57 11.01 -2.90 14.23
C ASP A 57 10.73 -4.32 13.70
N LYS A 58 11.67 -4.80 12.89
CA LYS A 58 11.53 -6.08 12.19
C LYS A 58 11.62 -7.28 13.12
N SER A 59 12.37 -7.17 14.22
CA SER A 59 12.52 -8.21 15.23
C SER A 59 11.19 -8.62 15.85
N ASN A 60 10.32 -7.65 16.13
CA ASN A 60 9.01 -7.90 16.72
C ASN A 60 7.99 -8.50 15.73
N ILE A 61 8.24 -8.40 14.43
CA ILE A 61 7.28 -8.79 13.39
C ILE A 61 7.66 -10.12 12.72
N LEU A 62 8.95 -10.37 12.50
CA LEU A 62 9.43 -11.54 11.74
C LEU A 62 8.90 -12.88 12.30
N GLY A 63 8.76 -12.99 13.62
CA GLY A 63 8.29 -14.21 14.29
C GLY A 63 6.78 -14.49 14.21
N LEU A 64 5.97 -13.58 13.65
CA LEU A 64 4.52 -13.76 13.55
C LEU A 64 4.13 -14.88 12.58
N VAL A 65 4.94 -15.10 11.54
CA VAL A 65 4.77 -16.18 10.57
C VAL A 65 6.03 -17.04 10.58
N ARG A 66 5.88 -18.32 10.94
CA ARG A 66 7.00 -19.27 11.02
C ARG A 66 7.71 -19.39 9.68
N ASP A 67 9.01 -19.66 9.75
CA ASP A 67 9.88 -19.91 8.60
C ASP A 67 9.99 -18.76 7.57
N THR A 68 9.53 -17.55 7.94
CA THR A 68 9.67 -16.36 7.09
C THR A 68 11.15 -15.96 6.98
N ALA A 69 11.64 -15.76 5.76
CA ALA A 69 13.00 -15.24 5.55
C ALA A 69 13.13 -13.81 6.08
N TRP A 70 14.35 -13.34 6.36
CA TRP A 70 14.56 -11.96 6.81
C TRP A 70 13.87 -10.97 5.86
N ASN A 71 14.05 -11.05 4.54
CA ASN A 71 13.36 -10.20 3.57
C ASN A 71 12.02 -10.76 3.07
N GLY A 72 11.42 -11.74 3.75
CA GLY A 72 10.24 -12.47 3.30
C GLY A 72 8.90 -11.75 3.45
N PHE A 73 8.86 -10.54 4.01
CA PHE A 73 7.60 -9.82 4.22
C PHE A 73 7.72 -8.31 4.05
N LEU A 74 6.57 -7.66 3.85
CA LEU A 74 6.41 -6.22 3.79
C LEU A 74 5.37 -5.72 4.77
N GLU A 75 5.46 -4.45 5.12
CA GLU A 75 4.42 -3.70 5.80
C GLU A 75 3.74 -2.74 4.81
N LEU A 76 2.41 -2.69 4.83
CA LEU A 76 1.64 -1.57 4.29
C LEU A 76 1.76 -0.40 5.27
N ASN A 77 2.71 0.50 5.02
CA ASN A 77 3.03 1.56 5.96
C ASN A 77 1.97 2.68 5.98
N ARG A 78 1.38 3.00 4.82
CA ARG A 78 0.36 4.05 4.68
C ARG A 78 -0.67 3.67 3.62
N LEU A 79 -1.91 4.03 3.91
CA LEU A 79 -3.06 3.87 3.02
C LEU A 79 -3.90 5.15 3.09
N ALA A 80 -3.92 5.96 2.03
CA ALA A 80 -4.65 7.23 2.01
C ALA A 80 -5.55 7.33 0.79
N PHE A 81 -6.86 7.49 0.99
CA PHE A 81 -7.88 7.44 -0.06
C PHE A 81 -8.74 8.70 0.02
N SER A 82 -9.09 9.30 -1.12
CA SER A 82 -10.01 10.44 -1.16
C SER A 82 -11.46 9.98 -1.15
N GLU A 83 -12.35 10.86 -0.70
CA GLU A 83 -13.81 10.67 -0.76
C GLU A 83 -14.36 10.49 -2.18
N ALA A 84 -13.57 10.80 -3.21
CA ALA A 84 -13.95 10.58 -4.61
C ALA A 84 -13.91 9.10 -5.01
N LEU A 85 -13.24 8.25 -4.23
CA LEU A 85 -13.15 6.82 -4.51
C LEU A 85 -14.44 6.09 -4.13
N PRO A 86 -14.99 5.22 -4.99
CA PRO A 86 -16.24 4.52 -4.72
C PRO A 86 -16.13 3.55 -3.54
N ARG A 87 -17.26 3.08 -3.03
CA ARG A 87 -17.30 2.02 -2.02
C ARG A 87 -16.50 0.79 -2.48
N ASN A 88 -15.76 0.16 -1.56
CA ASN A 88 -14.88 -1.00 -1.76
C ASN A 88 -13.58 -0.70 -2.54
N SER A 89 -13.20 0.57 -2.69
CA SER A 89 -11.95 0.96 -3.35
C SER A 89 -10.72 0.40 -2.67
N GLU A 90 -10.65 0.43 -1.34
CA GLU A 90 -9.51 -0.09 -0.58
C GLU A 90 -9.29 -1.58 -0.84
N SER A 91 -10.32 -2.42 -0.64
CA SER A 91 -10.23 -3.86 -0.89
C SER A 91 -9.83 -4.16 -2.34
N ARG A 92 -10.35 -3.40 -3.31
CA ARG A 92 -9.99 -3.54 -4.72
C ARG A 92 -8.53 -3.17 -4.97
N ALA A 93 -8.07 -2.04 -4.44
CA ALA A 93 -6.71 -1.55 -4.62
C ALA A 93 -5.69 -2.49 -3.97
N LEU A 94 -5.95 -2.96 -2.74
CA LEU A 94 -5.14 -3.95 -2.05
C LEU A 94 -5.07 -5.26 -2.84
N SER A 95 -6.19 -5.75 -3.35
CA SER A 95 -6.20 -6.96 -4.20
C SER A 95 -5.31 -6.82 -5.43
N ILE A 96 -5.26 -5.64 -6.05
CA ILE A 96 -4.37 -5.38 -7.20
C ILE A 96 -2.91 -5.25 -6.73
N ALA A 97 -2.65 -4.49 -5.67
CA ALA A 97 -1.31 -4.29 -5.11
C ALA A 97 -0.66 -5.62 -4.71
N LEU A 98 -1.37 -6.49 -3.99
CA LEU A 98 -0.85 -7.79 -3.57
C LEU A 98 -0.57 -8.71 -4.76
N ARG A 99 -1.38 -8.66 -5.83
CA ARG A 99 -1.08 -9.38 -7.08
C ARG A 99 0.19 -8.84 -7.75
N MET A 100 0.37 -7.51 -7.77
CA MET A 100 1.59 -6.90 -8.29
C MET A 100 2.81 -7.30 -7.45
N ILE A 101 2.70 -7.25 -6.12
CA ILE A 101 3.77 -7.65 -5.20
C ILE A 101 4.15 -9.11 -5.44
N ARG A 102 3.18 -10.03 -5.43
CA ARG A 102 3.43 -11.46 -5.70
C ARG A 102 4.10 -11.71 -7.05
N LYS A 103 3.74 -10.94 -8.08
CA LYS A 103 4.31 -11.08 -9.43
C LYS A 103 5.75 -10.57 -9.52
N HIS A 104 6.05 -9.43 -8.89
CA HIS A 104 7.31 -8.72 -9.07
C HIS A 104 8.34 -8.97 -7.95
N TYR A 105 7.87 -9.38 -6.77
CA TYR A 105 8.68 -9.68 -5.60
C TYR A 105 8.29 -11.07 -5.07
N PRO A 106 8.60 -12.16 -5.81
CA PRO A 106 8.14 -13.51 -5.48
C PRO A 106 8.69 -14.06 -4.15
N HIS A 107 9.72 -13.41 -3.59
CA HIS A 107 10.26 -13.73 -2.26
C HIS A 107 9.41 -13.17 -1.11
N ILE A 108 8.44 -12.29 -1.39
CA ILE A 108 7.51 -11.77 -0.38
C ILE A 108 6.41 -12.79 -0.17
N GLU A 109 6.37 -13.34 1.03
CA GLU A 109 5.49 -14.41 1.48
C GLU A 109 4.18 -13.84 2.06
N TRP A 110 4.27 -12.72 2.78
CA TRP A 110 3.12 -12.05 3.39
C TRP A 110 3.32 -10.54 3.54
N VAL A 111 2.21 -9.84 3.79
CA VAL A 111 2.18 -8.41 4.06
C VAL A 111 1.44 -8.17 5.37
N ILE A 112 1.98 -7.31 6.23
CA ILE A 112 1.34 -6.85 7.46
C ILE A 112 0.80 -5.43 7.29
N SER A 113 -0.29 -5.13 7.97
CA SER A 113 -0.84 -3.79 8.12
C SER A 113 -1.36 -3.63 9.54
N PHE A 114 -1.33 -2.42 10.07
CA PHE A 114 -1.92 -2.08 11.36
C PHE A 114 -3.19 -1.25 11.11
N ALA A 115 -4.23 -1.55 11.88
CA ALA A 115 -5.40 -0.69 11.95
C ALA A 115 -5.11 0.39 13.00
N ASP A 116 -5.30 1.64 12.61
CA ASP A 116 -5.23 2.80 13.50
C ASP A 116 -6.65 3.26 13.89
#